data_AF-A0A3B9BDU2-F1
#
_entry.id   AF-A0A3B9BDU2-F1
#
_cell.length_a   1.000
_cell.length_b   1.000
_cell.length_c   1.000
_cell.angle_alpha   90.00
_cell.angle_beta   90.00
_cell.angle_gamma   90.00
#
_symmetry.space_group_name_H-M   'P 1'
#
loop_
_entity.id
_entity.type
_entity.pdbx_description
1 polymer ?
#
loop_
_entity_poly.entity_id
_entity_poly.type
_entity_poly.pdbx_seq_one_letter_code
_entity_poly.pdbx_strand_id
1 'polypeptide(L)'
;MNSLRFITFLSSLFAGSLVIAQQGDKANEKDIISSLNWKKWSPDVVPVFSAEESLAQFKVAPGFKVELVAAEPMVKDPVFVDWDDEGRMWVGELRTYMRDLDGTGENERMSRVMVLEDTDKDGVMDKATPFVDDMVNVRCIAFVEGGALVVESGALWLCKDKDGDLRCDEREKLIDFATAAHSNIEHAENALHYTLDNWMYNSKSSRKLAWRKGKLIEMPAKARGQWGMASDAYGRLYFNANSNWFEVDWATYDRQWPSKGSSVKPPTNRVFG
;
A
#
# COMPACT_ATOMS: atom_id res chain seq x y z
N MET A 1 57.79 14.43 -44.95
CA MET A 1 56.74 14.10 -45.92
C MET A 1 56.02 12.84 -45.45
N ASN A 2 54.69 12.90 -45.31
CA ASN A 2 53.64 11.86 -45.34
C ASN A 2 54.05 10.39 -45.01
N SER A 3 53.43 9.67 -44.08
CA SER A 3 51.98 9.37 -44.05
C SER A 3 51.55 8.50 -42.83
N LEU A 4 50.24 8.25 -42.73
CA LEU A 4 49.47 7.62 -41.62
C LEU A 4 49.83 6.17 -41.22
N ARG A 5 49.57 5.84 -39.94
CA ARG A 5 48.69 4.73 -39.44
C ARG A 5 48.70 4.75 -37.88
N PHE A 6 47.62 5.09 -37.16
CA PHE A 6 46.57 4.16 -36.65
C PHE A 6 47.19 2.85 -36.14
N ILE A 7 47.32 2.52 -34.83
CA ILE A 7 46.29 2.22 -33.80
C ILE A 7 47.10 1.78 -32.53
N THR A 8 46.78 1.99 -31.24
CA THR A 8 45.72 2.68 -30.45
C THR A 8 46.22 2.87 -29.00
N PHE A 9 45.66 3.81 -28.23
CA PHE A 9 45.56 3.69 -26.76
C PHE A 9 44.30 4.40 -26.23
N LEU A 10 43.56 3.75 -25.32
CA LEU A 10 42.22 4.14 -24.89
C LEU A 10 42.21 4.35 -23.37
N SER A 11 41.98 5.58 -22.90
CA SER A 11 41.61 5.85 -21.50
C SER A 11 41.07 7.28 -21.31
N SER A 12 40.12 7.44 -20.36
CA SER A 12 39.49 8.69 -19.91
C SER A 12 38.51 9.41 -20.86
N LEU A 13 37.30 8.86 -21.00
CA LEU A 13 36.08 9.63 -21.32
C LEU A 13 34.81 8.89 -20.84
N PHE A 14 34.67 8.80 -19.51
CA PHE A 14 33.43 8.34 -18.83
C PHE A 14 33.16 9.23 -17.62
N ALA A 15 32.76 10.47 -17.89
CA ALA A 15 32.22 11.40 -16.91
C ALA A 15 31.02 12.10 -17.57
N GLY A 16 29.81 11.62 -17.28
CA GLY A 16 28.60 12.05 -18.01
C GLY A 16 27.47 11.03 -18.06
N SER A 17 27.33 10.13 -17.09
CA SER A 17 26.08 9.40 -16.89
C SER A 17 25.00 10.38 -16.43
N LEU A 18 24.26 10.91 -17.40
CA LEU A 18 23.11 11.79 -17.20
C LEU A 18 22.11 11.14 -16.24
N VAL A 19 21.97 11.74 -15.05
CA VAL A 19 20.81 11.49 -14.20
C VAL A 19 19.61 12.15 -14.86
N ILE A 20 18.90 11.38 -15.69
CA ILE A 20 17.55 11.76 -16.14
C ILE A 20 16.60 11.46 -14.97
N ALA A 21 16.68 12.31 -13.94
CA ALA A 21 15.53 12.53 -13.09
C ALA A 21 14.40 13.11 -13.95
N GLN A 22 13.17 12.72 -13.67
CA GLN A 22 11.99 13.29 -14.33
C GLN A 22 11.97 14.80 -14.07
N GLN A 23 12.32 15.60 -15.08
CA GLN A 23 12.24 17.04 -15.00
C GLN A 23 10.77 17.43 -15.11
N GLY A 24 10.15 17.75 -13.97
CA GLY A 24 8.88 18.46 -13.97
C GLY A 24 9.01 19.85 -14.63
N ASP A 25 7.87 20.41 -15.00
CA ASP A 25 7.78 21.63 -15.79
C ASP A 25 8.56 22.79 -15.15
N LYS A 26 9.43 23.43 -15.96
CA LYS A 26 10.24 24.56 -15.51
C LYS A 26 9.46 25.85 -15.71
N ALA A 27 9.58 26.79 -14.78
CA ALA A 27 8.88 28.08 -14.77
C ALA A 27 9.04 28.97 -16.04
N ASN A 28 9.96 28.62 -16.96
CA ASN A 28 10.21 29.33 -18.22
C ASN A 28 9.78 28.54 -19.47
N GLU A 29 9.25 27.32 -19.34
CA GLU A 29 8.68 26.59 -20.47
C GLU A 29 7.27 27.11 -20.76
N LYS A 30 6.96 27.31 -22.05
CA LYS A 30 5.68 27.91 -22.48
C LYS A 30 4.55 26.92 -22.33
N ASP A 31 3.94 26.93 -21.14
CA ASP A 31 2.55 26.60 -20.85
C ASP A 31 1.96 25.54 -21.80
N ILE A 32 2.30 24.28 -21.58
CA ILE A 32 1.76 23.13 -22.33
C ILE A 32 0.22 23.08 -22.19
N ILE A 33 -0.32 23.59 -21.07
CA ILE A 33 -1.76 23.67 -20.77
C ILE A 33 -2.46 24.71 -21.67
N SER A 34 -1.79 25.79 -22.07
CA SER A 34 -2.28 26.76 -23.07
C SER A 34 -2.54 26.12 -24.44
N SER A 35 -1.89 24.99 -24.75
CA SER A 35 -2.21 24.21 -25.94
C SER A 35 -3.54 23.47 -25.73
N LEU A 36 -4.65 24.15 -26.06
CA LEU A 36 -6.03 23.63 -25.97
C LEU A 36 -6.31 22.37 -26.83
N ASN A 37 -5.28 21.74 -27.39
CA ASN A 37 -5.34 20.42 -28.01
C ASN A 37 -5.94 19.39 -27.06
N TRP A 38 -5.64 19.44 -25.76
CA TRP A 38 -6.23 18.52 -24.78
C TRP A 38 -7.76 18.60 -24.75
N LYS A 39 -8.38 19.76 -25.04
CA LYS A 39 -9.85 19.89 -25.15
C LYS A 39 -10.42 19.22 -26.40
N LYS A 40 -9.63 19.03 -27.46
CA LYS A 40 -10.03 18.24 -28.65
C LYS A 40 -9.89 16.73 -28.45
N TRP A 41 -9.05 16.32 -27.50
CA TRP A 41 -8.82 14.92 -27.11
C TRP A 41 -9.48 14.56 -25.78
N SER A 42 -10.24 15.48 -25.17
CA SER A 42 -10.98 15.22 -23.96
C SER A 42 -12.00 14.13 -24.29
N PRO A 43 -12.03 13.01 -23.53
CA PRO A 43 -13.16 12.12 -23.60
C PRO A 43 -14.43 12.90 -23.22
N ASP A 44 -15.57 12.45 -23.73
CA ASP A 44 -16.87 12.92 -23.26
C ASP A 44 -16.98 12.72 -21.74
N VAL A 45 -17.82 13.54 -21.09
CA VAL A 45 -18.04 13.43 -19.64
C VAL A 45 -18.51 12.02 -19.31
N VAL A 46 -17.68 11.28 -18.58
CA VAL A 46 -18.01 9.92 -18.12
C VAL A 46 -19.23 10.03 -17.21
N PRO A 47 -20.35 9.34 -17.49
CA PRO A 47 -21.52 9.38 -16.65
C PRO A 47 -21.20 8.83 -15.25
N VAL A 48 -21.68 9.53 -14.22
CA VAL A 48 -21.64 9.03 -12.85
C VAL A 48 -22.80 8.05 -12.69
N PHE A 49 -22.47 6.79 -12.45
CA PHE A 49 -23.42 5.72 -12.23
C PHE A 49 -23.66 5.50 -10.73
N SER A 50 -24.85 5.02 -10.37
CA SER A 50 -25.09 4.35 -9.08
C SER A 50 -24.26 3.07 -8.95
N ALA A 51 -24.21 2.48 -7.75
CA ALA A 51 -23.50 1.23 -7.52
C ALA A 51 -24.12 0.06 -8.32
N GLU A 52 -25.45 0.04 -8.44
CA GLU A 52 -26.21 -0.96 -9.20
C GLU A 52 -26.03 -0.80 -10.71
N GLU A 53 -26.07 0.44 -11.23
CA GLU A 53 -25.78 0.72 -12.63
C GLU A 53 -24.33 0.39 -12.99
N SER A 54 -23.39 0.66 -12.08
CA SER A 54 -21.97 0.30 -12.22
C SER A 54 -21.82 -1.21 -12.29
N LEU A 55 -22.39 -1.95 -11.34
CA LEU A 55 -22.38 -3.42 -11.29
C LEU A 55 -22.91 -4.04 -12.60
N ALA A 56 -23.98 -3.47 -13.17
CA ALA A 56 -24.55 -3.93 -14.43
C ALA A 56 -23.61 -3.79 -15.65
N GLN A 57 -22.54 -2.99 -15.58
CA GLN A 57 -21.52 -2.88 -16.63
C GLN A 57 -20.39 -3.94 -16.51
N PHE A 58 -20.27 -4.64 -15.38
CA PHE A 58 -19.15 -5.55 -15.14
C PHE A 58 -19.22 -6.77 -16.08
N LYS A 59 -18.07 -7.11 -16.69
CA LYS A 59 -17.89 -8.31 -17.50
C LYS A 59 -16.94 -9.25 -16.78
N VAL A 60 -17.47 -10.40 -16.38
CA VAL A 60 -16.77 -11.40 -15.57
C VAL A 60 -16.43 -12.65 -16.39
N ALA A 61 -15.40 -13.38 -15.99
CA ALA A 61 -15.05 -14.64 -16.63
C ALA A 61 -16.12 -15.73 -16.38
N PRO A 62 -16.29 -16.71 -17.27
CA PRO A 62 -17.23 -17.83 -17.06
C PRO A 62 -16.96 -18.54 -15.73
N GLY A 63 -18.03 -18.79 -14.97
CA GLY A 63 -17.97 -19.41 -13.64
C GLY A 63 -17.83 -18.44 -12.47
N PHE A 64 -17.70 -17.13 -12.71
CA PHE A 64 -17.65 -16.10 -11.67
C PHE A 64 -18.93 -15.25 -11.65
N LYS A 65 -19.22 -14.67 -10.48
CA LYS A 65 -20.24 -13.65 -10.22
C LYS A 65 -19.57 -12.50 -9.47
N VAL A 66 -20.08 -11.28 -9.63
CA VAL A 66 -19.74 -10.12 -8.77
C VAL A 66 -21.03 -9.67 -8.11
N GLU A 67 -20.94 -9.26 -6.85
CA GLU A 67 -22.05 -8.87 -5.99
C GLU A 67 -21.69 -7.57 -5.28
N LEU A 68 -22.70 -6.72 -5.04
CA LEU A 68 -22.53 -5.47 -4.31
C LEU A 68 -22.66 -5.77 -2.82
N VAL A 69 -21.56 -5.61 -2.08
CA VAL A 69 -21.49 -5.93 -0.64
C VAL A 69 -21.41 -4.69 0.25
N ALA A 70 -21.00 -3.55 -0.30
CA ALA A 70 -20.99 -2.23 0.35
C ALA A 70 -20.92 -1.13 -0.72
N ALA A 71 -21.50 0.05 -0.44
CA ALA A 71 -21.51 1.22 -1.32
C ALA A 71 -21.56 2.54 -0.52
N GLU A 72 -21.40 3.68 -1.18
CA GLU A 72 -21.69 4.99 -0.58
C GLU A 72 -23.15 5.06 -0.06
N PRO A 73 -23.41 5.67 1.10
CA PRO A 73 -22.48 6.46 1.94
C PRO A 73 -21.73 5.63 3.00
N MET A 74 -21.90 4.30 3.02
CA MET A 74 -21.32 3.42 4.05
C MET A 74 -19.79 3.44 4.01
N VAL A 75 -19.24 3.22 2.81
CA VAL A 75 -17.82 3.30 2.47
C VAL A 75 -17.57 4.49 1.54
N LYS A 76 -16.37 5.06 1.58
CA LYS A 76 -15.93 6.09 0.62
C LYS A 76 -14.42 6.02 0.40
N ASP A 77 -13.97 6.19 -0.85
CA ASP A 77 -12.55 6.22 -1.23
C ASP A 77 -11.72 5.03 -0.66
N PRO A 78 -12.19 3.76 -0.78
CA PRO A 78 -11.51 2.61 -0.18
C PRO A 78 -10.19 2.29 -0.89
N VAL A 79 -9.11 2.11 -0.12
CA VAL A 79 -7.78 1.75 -0.65
C VAL A 79 -7.19 0.47 -0.06
N PHE A 80 -7.76 -0.02 1.03
CA PHE A 80 -7.36 -1.26 1.68
C PHE A 80 -8.59 -1.93 2.29
N VAL A 81 -8.66 -3.26 2.16
CA VAL A 81 -9.68 -4.10 2.79
C VAL A 81 -9.00 -5.32 3.38
N ASP A 82 -9.37 -5.68 4.61
CA ASP A 82 -9.03 -6.95 5.25
C ASP A 82 -10.22 -7.43 6.10
N TRP A 83 -10.14 -8.66 6.62
CA TRP A 83 -11.22 -9.29 7.40
C TRP A 83 -10.71 -9.76 8.75
N ASP A 84 -11.50 -9.54 9.81
CA ASP A 84 -11.19 -10.10 11.13
C ASP A 84 -11.76 -11.53 11.32
N ASP A 85 -11.51 -12.11 12.49
CA ASP A 85 -11.91 -13.47 12.86
C ASP A 85 -13.41 -13.61 13.17
N GLU A 86 -14.15 -12.49 13.28
CA GLU A 86 -15.60 -12.46 13.35
C GLU A 86 -16.27 -12.30 11.97
N GLY A 87 -15.47 -12.10 10.90
CA GLY A 87 -15.94 -11.94 9.54
C GLY A 87 -16.41 -10.52 9.20
N ARG A 88 -16.01 -9.51 9.98
CA ARG A 88 -16.29 -8.10 9.68
C ARG A 88 -15.31 -7.59 8.64
N MET A 89 -15.77 -6.73 7.73
CA MET A 89 -14.94 -6.13 6.69
C MET A 89 -14.31 -4.83 7.21
N TRP A 90 -12.99 -4.78 7.29
CA TRP A 90 -12.26 -3.58 7.71
C TRP A 90 -11.73 -2.82 6.51
N VAL A 91 -12.11 -1.55 6.38
CA VAL A 91 -11.84 -0.72 5.20
C VAL A 91 -11.03 0.51 5.56
N GLY A 92 -9.84 0.67 4.95
CA GLY A 92 -9.07 1.90 4.99
C GLY A 92 -9.52 2.87 3.91
N GLU A 93 -9.95 4.07 4.29
CA GLU A 93 -10.48 5.11 3.40
C GLU A 93 -9.49 6.27 3.21
N LEU A 94 -9.07 6.54 1.97
CA LEU A 94 -8.05 7.55 1.60
C LEU A 94 -8.69 8.86 1.12
N ARG A 95 -9.49 9.50 1.97
CA ARG A 95 -10.41 10.60 1.61
C ARG A 95 -9.78 11.92 1.10
N THR A 96 -8.45 12.01 1.11
CA THR A 96 -7.70 13.27 0.90
C THR A 96 -6.80 13.27 -0.32
N TYR A 97 -6.55 12.13 -0.94
CA TYR A 97 -5.64 12.00 -2.09
C TYR A 97 -6.17 12.71 -3.34
N MET A 98 -5.35 13.56 -3.96
CA MET A 98 -5.59 14.20 -5.28
C MET A 98 -7.02 14.71 -5.52
N ARG A 99 -7.64 15.37 -4.52
CA ARG A 99 -9.01 15.94 -4.62
C ARG A 99 -9.11 17.03 -5.70
N ASP A 100 -7.99 17.67 -6.02
CA ASP A 100 -7.81 18.57 -7.15
C ASP A 100 -6.40 18.37 -7.77
N LEU A 101 -6.12 19.11 -8.85
CA LEU A 101 -4.86 19.01 -9.60
C LEU A 101 -3.62 19.43 -8.79
N ASP A 102 -3.80 20.25 -7.76
CA ASP A 102 -2.72 20.81 -6.94
C ASP A 102 -2.49 20.02 -5.63
N GLY A 103 -3.31 18.98 -5.36
CA GLY A 103 -3.24 18.18 -4.13
C GLY A 103 -3.73 18.95 -2.90
N THR A 104 -4.66 19.90 -3.05
CA THR A 104 -5.03 20.80 -1.95
C THR A 104 -5.67 20.03 -0.79
N GLY A 105 -5.02 20.13 0.38
CA GLY A 105 -5.47 19.49 1.61
C GLY A 105 -5.21 17.99 1.68
N GLU A 106 -4.26 17.45 0.91
CA GLU A 106 -3.83 16.04 1.03
C GLU A 106 -3.41 15.64 2.46
N ASN A 107 -2.97 16.61 3.28
CA ASN A 107 -2.60 16.39 4.68
C ASN A 107 -3.72 16.72 5.69
N GLU A 108 -4.96 16.92 5.24
CA GLU A 108 -6.12 17.04 6.13
C GLU A 108 -6.40 15.70 6.82
N ARG A 109 -6.85 15.76 8.08
CA ARG A 109 -7.11 14.56 8.91
C ARG A 109 -8.52 14.00 8.65
N MET A 110 -8.82 13.65 7.41
CA MET A 110 -10.15 13.14 7.00
C MET A 110 -10.16 11.65 6.64
N SER A 111 -9.00 11.01 6.49
CA SER A 111 -8.94 9.56 6.27
C SER A 111 -9.35 8.80 7.54
N ARG A 112 -9.82 7.56 7.39
CA ARG A 112 -10.32 6.73 8.51
C ARG A 112 -10.22 5.24 8.21
N VAL A 113 -10.38 4.41 9.25
CA VAL A 113 -10.67 2.98 9.14
C VAL A 113 -12.11 2.74 9.57
N MET A 114 -12.88 2.07 8.72
CA MET A 114 -14.24 1.63 8.99
C MET A 114 -14.25 0.13 9.27
N VAL A 115 -15.12 -0.32 10.18
CA VAL A 115 -15.53 -1.72 10.33
C VAL A 115 -16.94 -1.82 9.81
N LEU A 116 -17.15 -2.69 8.83
CA LEU A 116 -18.46 -2.97 8.25
C LEU A 116 -18.91 -4.36 8.71
N GLU A 117 -20.16 -4.45 9.10
CA GLU A 117 -20.78 -5.63 9.69
C GLU A 117 -22.00 -6.04 8.86
N ASP A 118 -22.09 -7.33 8.57
CA ASP A 118 -23.29 -8.02 8.06
C ASP A 118 -23.98 -8.66 9.28
N THR A 119 -25.11 -8.08 9.71
CA THR A 119 -25.79 -8.45 10.96
C THR A 119 -26.92 -9.45 10.75
N ASP A 120 -27.47 -9.57 9.54
CA ASP A 120 -28.51 -10.56 9.20
C ASP A 120 -28.00 -11.80 8.44
N LYS A 121 -26.74 -11.76 7.96
CA LYS A 121 -25.95 -12.83 7.32
C LYS A 121 -26.36 -13.14 5.89
N ASP A 122 -26.80 -12.13 5.14
CA ASP A 122 -27.11 -12.26 3.71
C ASP A 122 -25.89 -12.06 2.77
N GLY A 123 -24.76 -11.60 3.31
CA GLY A 123 -23.51 -11.32 2.57
C GLY A 123 -23.32 -9.84 2.19
N VAL A 124 -24.27 -8.97 2.51
CA VAL A 124 -24.21 -7.51 2.32
C VAL A 124 -23.96 -6.85 3.67
N MET A 125 -23.07 -5.88 3.72
CA MET A 125 -22.82 -5.11 4.94
C MET A 125 -24.00 -4.15 5.19
N ASP A 126 -24.52 -4.14 6.43
CA ASP A 126 -25.68 -3.33 6.82
C ASP A 126 -25.35 -2.27 7.89
N LYS A 127 -24.26 -2.48 8.66
CA LYS A 127 -23.81 -1.62 9.76
C LYS A 127 -22.37 -1.18 9.54
N ALA A 128 -22.06 0.05 9.95
CA ALA A 128 -20.74 0.63 9.76
C ALA A 128 -20.29 1.46 10.98
N THR A 129 -19.12 1.09 11.52
CA THR A 129 -18.54 1.68 12.73
C THR A 129 -17.18 2.31 12.38
N PRO A 130 -16.93 3.60 12.66
CA PRO A 130 -15.60 4.20 12.47
C PRO A 130 -14.67 3.76 13.60
N PHE A 131 -13.75 2.84 13.31
CA PHE A 131 -12.79 2.35 14.30
C PHE A 131 -11.75 3.41 14.66
N VAL A 132 -11.16 4.06 13.66
CA VAL A 132 -10.31 5.22 13.90
C VAL A 132 -10.50 6.26 12.80
N ASP A 133 -10.74 7.50 13.19
CA ASP A 133 -10.82 8.67 12.33
C ASP A 133 -9.73 9.69 12.71
N ASP A 134 -9.81 10.91 12.18
CA ASP A 134 -8.77 11.93 12.31
C ASP A 134 -7.39 11.37 11.90
N MET A 135 -7.28 10.87 10.66
CA MET A 135 -6.04 10.30 10.10
C MET A 135 -5.64 10.99 8.80
N VAL A 136 -4.33 11.14 8.57
CA VAL A 136 -3.76 11.58 7.29
C VAL A 136 -3.44 10.37 6.42
N ASN A 137 -4.16 10.24 5.30
CA ASN A 137 -3.88 9.24 4.26
C ASN A 137 -3.69 7.81 4.81
N VAL A 138 -4.75 7.20 5.35
CA VAL A 138 -4.74 5.80 5.82
C VAL A 138 -4.35 4.87 4.69
N ARG A 139 -3.42 3.94 4.94
CA ARG A 139 -2.82 3.12 3.87
C ARG A 139 -3.13 1.62 3.96
N CYS A 140 -3.06 1.05 5.16
CA CYS A 140 -3.41 -0.34 5.45
C CYS A 140 -3.54 -0.57 6.97
N ILE A 141 -4.01 -1.77 7.33
CA ILE A 141 -4.05 -2.26 8.71
C ILE A 141 -3.43 -3.67 8.82
N ALA A 142 -3.21 -4.15 10.05
CA ALA A 142 -3.04 -5.57 10.35
C ALA A 142 -3.47 -5.88 11.79
N PHE A 143 -4.13 -7.02 12.01
CA PHE A 143 -4.58 -7.45 13.34
C PHE A 143 -3.42 -8.03 14.17
N VAL A 144 -3.39 -7.70 15.46
CA VAL A 144 -2.34 -8.15 16.40
C VAL A 144 -2.89 -8.47 17.79
N GLU A 145 -2.13 -9.21 18.59
CA GLU A 145 -2.43 -9.42 20.01
C GLU A 145 -2.53 -8.06 20.73
N GLY A 146 -3.75 -7.68 21.13
CA GLY A 146 -4.05 -6.45 21.86
C GLY A 146 -4.55 -5.26 21.02
N GLY A 147 -4.85 -5.44 19.73
CA GLY A 147 -5.50 -4.40 18.91
C GLY A 147 -5.24 -4.53 17.41
N ALA A 148 -5.42 -3.42 16.69
CA ALA A 148 -5.09 -3.31 15.27
C ALA A 148 -3.88 -2.37 15.08
N LEU A 149 -2.94 -2.78 14.23
CA LEU A 149 -1.95 -1.89 13.67
C LEU A 149 -2.58 -1.08 12.53
N VAL A 150 -2.39 0.24 12.53
CA VAL A 150 -2.94 1.14 11.50
C VAL A 150 -1.83 2.01 10.94
N VAL A 151 -1.66 1.99 9.60
CA VAL A 151 -0.69 2.82 8.89
C VAL A 151 -1.32 4.15 8.47
N GLU A 152 -0.76 5.23 9.00
CA GLU A 152 -0.95 6.61 8.57
C GLU A 152 0.27 7.05 7.75
N SER A 153 0.13 8.01 6.83
CA SER A 153 1.30 8.69 6.26
C SER A 153 2.10 9.40 7.37
N GLY A 154 3.25 8.86 7.73
CA GLY A 154 4.14 9.38 8.77
C GLY A 154 4.17 8.59 10.09
N ALA A 155 3.33 7.57 10.27
CA ALA A 155 3.26 6.80 11.51
C ALA A 155 2.66 5.41 11.35
N LEU A 156 3.21 4.45 12.11
CA LEU A 156 2.53 3.20 12.44
C LEU A 156 1.96 3.32 13.85
N TRP A 157 0.64 3.16 13.97
CA TRP A 157 -0.08 3.22 15.24
C TRP A 157 -0.50 1.82 15.69
N LEU A 158 -0.52 1.60 17.00
CA LEU A 158 -1.34 0.55 17.63
C LEU A 158 -2.62 1.20 18.15
N CYS A 159 -3.74 0.74 17.63
CA CYS A 159 -5.09 1.15 18.00
C CYS A 159 -5.73 0.03 18.84
N LYS A 160 -6.17 0.36 20.06
CA LYS A 160 -6.74 -0.60 21.02
C LYS A 160 -8.19 -0.25 21.29
N ASP A 161 -9.08 -1.20 21.06
CA ASP A 161 -10.45 -1.23 21.59
C ASP A 161 -10.39 -1.83 23.02
N LYS A 162 -11.05 -1.20 23.99
CA LYS A 162 -11.04 -1.61 25.41
C LYS A 162 -12.41 -2.02 25.94
N ASP A 163 -13.50 -1.69 25.26
CA ASP A 163 -14.86 -2.00 25.73
C ASP A 163 -15.70 -2.86 24.75
N GLY A 164 -15.18 -3.10 23.55
CA GLY A 164 -15.76 -3.96 22.52
C GLY A 164 -16.75 -3.24 21.60
N ASP A 165 -16.77 -1.90 21.56
CA ASP A 165 -17.66 -1.13 20.69
C ASP A 165 -17.16 -0.96 19.24
N LEU A 166 -16.00 -1.54 18.91
CA LEU A 166 -15.29 -1.43 17.63
C LEU A 166 -14.75 -0.01 17.34
N ARG A 167 -14.30 0.70 18.38
CA ARG A 167 -13.52 1.95 18.28
C ARG A 167 -12.15 1.84 18.91
N CYS A 168 -11.25 2.71 18.46
CA CYS A 168 -9.92 2.89 18.99
C CYS A 168 -9.93 3.85 20.20
N ASP A 169 -10.04 3.30 21.41
CA ASP A 169 -9.92 4.05 22.67
C ASP A 169 -8.50 4.57 22.94
N GLU A 170 -7.49 3.82 22.52
CA GLU A 170 -6.08 4.16 22.75
C GLU A 170 -5.25 3.99 21.48
N ARG A 171 -4.68 5.10 21.02
CA ARG A 171 -3.85 5.21 19.81
C ARG A 171 -2.40 5.51 20.19
N GLU A 172 -1.52 4.52 20.10
CA GLU A 172 -0.09 4.58 20.48
C GLU A 172 0.80 4.61 19.24
N LYS A 173 1.65 5.64 19.06
CA LYS A 173 2.61 5.66 17.93
C LYS A 173 3.77 4.71 18.24
N LEU A 174 3.94 3.68 17.42
CA LEU A 174 5.01 2.70 17.59
C LEU A 174 6.31 3.18 16.93
N ILE A 175 6.25 3.61 15.67
CA ILE A 175 7.40 4.02 14.85
C ILE A 175 6.99 5.05 13.79
N ASP A 176 7.98 5.72 13.22
CA ASP A 176 7.84 6.42 11.93
C ASP A 176 7.70 5.41 10.79
N PHE A 177 6.67 5.58 9.96
CA PHE A 177 6.35 4.71 8.84
C PHE A 177 5.81 5.54 7.67
N ALA A 178 6.03 5.10 6.43
CA ALA A 178 5.57 5.79 5.23
C ALA A 178 6.10 7.25 5.08
N THR A 179 7.23 7.58 5.70
CA THR A 179 7.81 8.95 5.73
C THR A 179 8.63 9.33 4.51
N ALA A 180 9.07 8.37 3.68
CA ALA A 180 10.04 8.65 2.62
C ALA A 180 9.50 9.53 1.46
N ALA A 181 8.19 9.53 1.24
CA ALA A 181 7.58 9.92 -0.03
C ALA A 181 6.93 11.31 0.00
N HIS A 182 7.78 12.31 0.22
CA HIS A 182 7.38 13.71 0.46
C HIS A 182 6.67 14.40 -0.71
N SER A 183 6.88 13.95 -1.96
CA SER A 183 6.37 14.61 -3.18
C SER A 183 5.37 13.78 -3.98
N ASN A 184 5.19 12.50 -3.64
CA ASN A 184 4.20 11.62 -4.25
C ASN A 184 3.92 10.46 -3.28
N ILE A 185 2.73 10.43 -2.68
CA ILE A 185 2.36 9.42 -1.68
C ILE A 185 2.20 7.99 -2.26
N GLU A 186 2.16 7.83 -3.59
CA GLU A 186 2.24 6.53 -4.27
C GLU A 186 3.58 5.81 -4.02
N HIS A 187 4.59 6.50 -3.50
CA HIS A 187 5.90 5.93 -3.18
C HIS A 187 6.14 5.74 -1.68
N ALA A 188 5.13 6.03 -0.85
CA ALA A 188 5.22 5.81 0.59
C ALA A 188 5.03 4.32 0.91
N GLU A 189 5.69 3.86 1.99
CA GLU A 189 5.55 2.47 2.47
C GLU A 189 4.07 2.10 2.65
N ASN A 190 3.72 0.86 2.30
CA ASN A 190 2.37 0.33 2.50
C ASN A 190 2.39 -1.19 2.69
N ALA A 191 1.22 -1.77 2.98
CA ALA A 191 1.00 -3.15 3.42
C ALA A 191 1.66 -3.50 4.77
N LEU A 192 0.99 -4.41 5.48
CA LEU A 192 1.47 -5.11 6.67
C LEU A 192 1.18 -6.60 6.49
N HIS A 193 1.52 -7.16 5.32
CA HIS A 193 1.05 -8.47 4.89
C HIS A 193 1.70 -9.61 5.68
N TYR A 194 0.94 -10.24 6.57
CA TYR A 194 1.38 -11.38 7.36
C TYR A 194 1.66 -12.62 6.50
N THR A 195 2.78 -13.29 6.76
CA THR A 195 3.16 -14.55 6.08
C THR A 195 3.49 -15.67 7.07
N LEU A 196 3.66 -16.90 6.56
CA LEU A 196 3.85 -18.12 7.34
C LEU A 196 5.11 -18.10 8.25
N ASP A 197 6.08 -17.21 8.02
CA ASP A 197 7.25 -17.04 8.91
C ASP A 197 6.98 -16.14 10.14
N ASN A 198 5.74 -15.68 10.32
CA ASN A 198 5.29 -14.74 11.34
C ASN A 198 5.98 -13.36 11.25
N TRP A 199 6.24 -12.90 10.02
CA TRP A 199 6.56 -11.52 9.70
C TRP A 199 5.50 -10.92 8.76
N MET A 200 5.22 -9.63 9.00
CA MET A 200 4.54 -8.71 8.10
C MET A 200 5.55 -8.15 7.11
N TYR A 201 5.24 -8.25 5.82
CA TYR A 201 6.03 -7.70 4.73
C TYR A 201 5.36 -6.45 4.15
N ASN A 202 6.17 -5.46 3.75
CA ASN A 202 5.71 -4.13 3.36
C ASN A 202 6.25 -3.74 1.96
N SER A 203 5.42 -3.08 1.16
CA SER A 203 5.75 -2.52 -0.16
C SER A 203 6.41 -1.14 -0.03
N LYS A 204 7.24 -0.75 -1.01
CA LYS A 204 8.13 0.45 -0.96
C LYS A 204 9.07 0.50 0.24
N SER A 205 9.27 -0.62 0.93
CA SER A 205 9.99 -0.71 2.19
C SER A 205 11.20 -1.63 2.10
N SER A 206 12.28 -1.29 2.78
CA SER A 206 13.46 -2.14 2.96
C SER A 206 13.48 -2.84 4.34
N ARG A 207 12.30 -2.96 4.98
CA ARG A 207 12.10 -3.59 6.29
C ARG A 207 10.86 -4.48 6.31
N LYS A 208 10.86 -5.46 7.21
CA LYS A 208 9.73 -6.29 7.60
C LYS A 208 9.50 -6.18 9.10
N LEU A 209 8.25 -6.33 9.51
CA LEU A 209 7.81 -6.11 10.89
C LEU A 209 7.28 -7.42 11.50
N ALA A 210 7.31 -7.55 12.81
CA ALA A 210 6.64 -8.64 13.52
C ALA A 210 6.12 -8.15 14.87
N TRP A 211 4.88 -8.51 15.20
CA TRP A 211 4.35 -8.35 16.55
C TRP A 211 4.69 -9.58 17.40
N ARG A 212 5.33 -9.39 18.55
CA ARG A 212 5.64 -10.48 19.50
C ARG A 212 5.54 -10.00 20.94
N LYS A 213 4.61 -10.57 21.71
CA LYS A 213 4.42 -10.30 23.15
C LYS A 213 4.24 -8.80 23.45
N GLY A 214 3.29 -8.18 22.76
CA GLY A 214 3.00 -6.74 22.93
C GLY A 214 4.10 -5.80 22.42
N LYS A 215 4.98 -6.24 21.51
CA LYS A 215 6.08 -5.42 20.97
C LYS A 215 6.25 -5.58 19.48
N LEU A 216 6.48 -4.46 18.80
CA LEU A 216 6.92 -4.42 17.41
C LEU A 216 8.43 -4.75 17.32
N ILE A 217 8.79 -5.58 16.35
CA ILE A 217 10.17 -5.93 16.01
C ILE A 217 10.36 -5.62 14.53
N GLU A 218 11.41 -4.87 14.21
CA GLU A 218 11.82 -4.58 12.84
C GLU A 218 13.06 -5.42 12.46
N MET A 219 13.09 -5.92 11.22
CA MET A 219 14.29 -6.44 10.57
C MET A 219 14.36 -5.95 9.12
N PRO A 220 15.56 -5.75 8.54
CA PRO A 220 15.63 -5.37 7.13
C PRO A 220 15.10 -6.47 6.21
N ALA A 221 14.59 -6.08 5.05
CA ALA A 221 13.99 -6.93 4.02
C ALA A 221 14.44 -6.44 2.64
N LYS A 222 14.29 -7.28 1.61
CA LYS A 222 14.42 -6.77 0.22
C LYS A 222 13.28 -5.80 -0.07
N ALA A 223 13.59 -4.73 -0.78
CA ALA A 223 12.58 -3.83 -1.34
C ALA A 223 11.71 -4.58 -2.36
N ARG A 224 10.38 -4.41 -2.23
CA ARG A 224 9.36 -5.05 -3.08
C ARG A 224 8.22 -4.06 -3.35
N GLY A 225 7.56 -4.24 -4.50
CA GLY A 225 6.26 -3.66 -4.83
C GLY A 225 6.13 -2.13 -4.74
N GLN A 226 4.89 -1.68 -4.85
CA GLN A 226 4.47 -0.29 -4.69
C GLN A 226 3.30 -0.13 -3.73
N TRP A 227 2.21 -0.85 -3.98
CA TRP A 227 0.91 -0.58 -3.35
C TRP A 227 0.53 -1.57 -2.26
N GLY A 228 0.63 -2.86 -2.58
CA GLY A 228 0.27 -3.95 -1.69
C GLY A 228 1.10 -5.18 -2.02
N MET A 229 0.75 -6.30 -1.39
CA MET A 229 1.26 -7.63 -1.71
C MET A 229 0.29 -8.70 -1.22
N ALA A 230 0.51 -9.93 -1.65
CA ALA A 230 -0.18 -11.11 -1.18
C ALA A 230 0.81 -12.27 -1.02
N SER A 231 0.34 -13.41 -0.53
CA SER A 231 1.10 -14.66 -0.56
C SER A 231 0.22 -15.85 -0.93
N ASP A 232 0.81 -16.87 -1.54
CA ASP A 232 0.12 -18.15 -1.72
C ASP A 232 0.19 -19.04 -0.47
N ALA A 233 -0.44 -20.21 -0.55
CA ALA A 233 -0.44 -21.23 0.51
C ALA A 233 0.95 -21.81 0.85
N TYR A 234 2.01 -21.48 0.08
CA TYR A 234 3.39 -21.84 0.37
C TYR A 234 4.20 -20.68 0.98
N GLY A 235 3.58 -19.50 1.16
CA GLY A 235 4.21 -18.30 1.66
C GLY A 235 5.15 -17.63 0.65
N ARG A 236 4.99 -17.89 -0.65
CA ARG A 236 5.68 -17.11 -1.69
C ARG A 236 5.01 -15.75 -1.79
N LEU A 237 5.80 -14.68 -1.73
CA LEU A 237 5.32 -13.30 -1.81
C LEU A 237 5.05 -12.91 -3.27
N TYR A 238 3.89 -12.27 -3.50
CA TYR A 238 3.45 -11.71 -4.77
C TYR A 238 3.21 -10.22 -4.63
N PHE A 239 3.68 -9.42 -5.57
CA PHE A 239 3.62 -7.96 -5.51
C PHE A 239 3.68 -7.35 -6.92
N ASN A 240 3.41 -6.05 -7.02
CA ASN A 240 3.51 -5.29 -8.25
C ASN A 240 3.90 -3.82 -7.97
N ALA A 241 4.30 -3.11 -9.02
CA ALA A 241 4.51 -1.67 -9.07
C ALA A 241 3.79 -1.08 -10.30
N ASN A 242 3.72 0.26 -10.43
CA ASN A 242 3.02 0.88 -11.58
C ASN A 242 3.56 0.42 -12.95
N SER A 243 4.84 0.03 -13.01
CA SER A 243 5.53 -0.36 -14.25
C SER A 243 5.50 -1.87 -14.54
N ASN A 244 4.93 -2.72 -13.69
CA ASN A 244 4.88 -4.17 -13.89
C ASN A 244 3.59 -4.80 -13.33
N TRP A 245 3.10 -5.85 -13.99
CA TRP A 245 1.77 -6.39 -13.66
C TRP A 245 1.78 -7.33 -12.46
N PHE A 246 2.77 -8.22 -12.37
CA PHE A 246 2.82 -9.25 -11.33
C PHE A 246 4.25 -9.80 -11.19
N GLU A 247 4.80 -9.72 -9.98
CA GLU A 247 6.09 -10.30 -9.59
C GLU A 247 5.91 -11.31 -8.46
N VAL A 248 6.88 -12.24 -8.33
CA VAL A 248 6.90 -13.25 -7.28
C VAL A 248 8.31 -13.43 -6.74
N ASP A 249 8.49 -13.39 -5.41
CA ASP A 249 9.77 -13.74 -4.79
C ASP A 249 9.88 -15.27 -4.64
N TRP A 250 10.73 -15.87 -5.48
CA TRP A 250 11.07 -17.30 -5.41
C TRP A 250 11.99 -17.64 -4.24
N ALA A 251 12.69 -16.65 -3.66
CA ALA A 251 13.41 -16.86 -2.41
C ALA A 251 12.40 -16.77 -1.26
N THR A 252 11.84 -17.91 -0.86
CA THR A 252 10.93 -18.00 0.28
C THR A 252 11.66 -17.50 1.53
N TYR A 253 11.19 -16.35 2.00
CA TYR A 253 11.72 -15.54 3.09
C TYR A 253 13.08 -14.91 2.84
N ASP A 254 13.20 -13.65 3.29
CA ASP A 254 14.47 -12.96 3.41
C ASP A 254 15.33 -13.66 4.47
N ARG A 255 16.05 -14.68 4.00
CA ARG A 255 17.19 -15.25 4.72
C ARG A 255 18.28 -14.19 4.79
N GLN A 256 18.10 -13.26 5.72
CA GLN A 256 19.23 -12.68 6.42
C GLN A 256 19.93 -13.83 7.13
N TRP A 257 20.83 -14.48 6.39
CA TRP A 257 21.89 -15.23 7.02
C TRP A 257 22.60 -14.22 7.91
N PRO A 258 22.60 -14.41 9.25
CA PRO A 258 23.31 -13.50 10.12
C PRO A 258 24.74 -13.32 9.62
N SER A 259 25.23 -12.07 9.65
CA SER A 259 26.64 -11.81 9.41
C SER A 259 27.47 -12.71 10.33
N LYS A 260 28.55 -13.28 9.77
CA LYS A 260 29.32 -14.41 10.31
C LYS A 260 29.63 -14.23 11.82
N GLY A 261 28.78 -14.81 12.69
CA GLY A 261 28.91 -14.68 14.15
C GLY A 261 27.59 -14.58 14.93
N SER A 262 26.50 -14.06 14.35
CA SER A 262 25.17 -14.12 14.99
C SER A 262 24.45 -15.44 14.66
N SER A 263 23.58 -15.93 15.55
CA SER A 263 22.77 -17.12 15.33
C SER A 263 21.29 -16.81 15.51
N VAL A 264 20.57 -16.67 14.40
CA VAL A 264 19.10 -16.71 14.41
C VAL A 264 18.75 -18.19 14.57
N LYS A 265 18.24 -18.58 15.74
CA LYS A 265 17.72 -19.94 15.94
C LYS A 265 16.53 -20.13 14.97
N PRO A 266 16.41 -21.31 14.32
CA PRO A 266 15.26 -21.59 13.47
C PRO A 266 13.95 -21.46 14.29
N PRO A 267 12.82 -21.11 13.64
CA PRO A 267 11.51 -21.20 14.28
C PRO A 267 11.35 -22.59 14.88
N THR A 268 11.06 -22.66 16.17
CA THR A 268 10.99 -23.96 16.87
C THR A 268 9.81 -24.77 16.34
N ASN A 269 9.98 -26.10 16.23
CA ASN A 269 9.00 -27.08 15.75
C ASN A 269 7.71 -27.23 16.62
N ARG A 270 7.15 -26.13 17.13
CA ARG A 270 5.79 -26.10 17.68
C ARG A 270 4.82 -25.76 16.56
N VAL A 271 4.48 -26.80 15.79
CA VAL A 271 3.19 -26.84 15.11
C VAL A 271 2.11 -26.80 16.20
N PHE A 272 1.02 -26.09 15.94
CA PHE A 272 -0.14 -26.00 16.83
C PHE A 272 -0.65 -27.40 17.18
N GLY A 273 -1.06 -27.57 18.44
CA GLY A 273 -1.76 -28.73 18.98
C GLY A 273 -2.86 -28.27 19.93
#